data_AF-A0A0M1J2K5-F1
#
_entry.id   AF-A0A0M1J2K5-F1
#
_cell.length_a   1.000
_cell.length_b   1.000
_cell.length_c   1.000
_cell.angle_alpha   90.00
_cell.angle_beta   90.00
_cell.angle_gamma   90.00
#
_symmetry.space_group_name_H-M   'P 1'
#
loop_
_entity.id
_entity.type
_entity.pdbx_description
1 polymer ?
#
loop_
_entity_poly.entity_id
_entity_poly.type
_entity_poly.pdbx_seq_one_letter_code
_entity_poly.pdbx_strand_id
1 'polypeptide(L)'
;MAGKTDAAILKVLQKRYQNLRKRVNQFNAEDVFQLFINAYTLSLEPHTSYMSPSSSENFDISMRLSLEGIGAVLRASNDYT
;
A
#
# COMPACT_ATOMS: atom_id res chain seq x y z
N MET A 1 13.43 -24.03 0.07
CA MET A 1 13.38 -22.90 -0.89
C MET A 1 12.53 -23.33 -2.08
N ALA A 2 11.79 -22.41 -2.73
CA ALA A 2 10.68 -22.71 -3.65
C ALA A 2 11.04 -23.43 -4.98
N GLY A 3 12.14 -24.19 -5.06
CA GLY A 3 12.51 -25.04 -6.20
C GLY A 3 12.75 -24.30 -7.53
N LYS A 4 12.98 -22.98 -7.50
CA LYS A 4 13.15 -22.16 -8.69
C LYS A 4 14.60 -22.18 -9.17
N THR A 5 14.80 -22.10 -10.48
CA THR A 5 16.13 -21.90 -11.08
C THR A 5 16.66 -20.51 -10.75
N ASP A 6 17.98 -20.39 -10.62
CA ASP A 6 18.64 -19.12 -10.26
C ASP A 6 18.28 -17.98 -11.22
N ALA A 7 18.21 -18.28 -12.52
CA ALA A 7 17.78 -17.32 -13.54
C ALA A 7 16.33 -16.82 -13.31
N ALA A 8 15.42 -17.71 -12.90
CA ALA A 8 14.05 -17.32 -12.58
C ALA A 8 13.97 -16.48 -11.30
N ILE A 9 14.83 -16.76 -10.30
CA ILE A 9 14.93 -15.96 -9.07
C ILE A 9 15.39 -14.54 -9.38
N LEU A 10 16.46 -14.38 -10.17
CA LEU A 10 17.00 -13.08 -10.57
C LEU A 10 15.94 -12.23 -11.28
N LYS A 11 15.19 -12.81 -12.23
CA LYS A 11 14.11 -12.12 -12.94
C LYS A 11 13.02 -11.59 -12.00
N VAL A 12 12.63 -12.39 -10.99
CA VAL A 12 11.62 -11.99 -10.00
C VAL A 12 12.14 -10.86 -9.10
N LEU A 13 13.39 -10.96 -8.63
CA LEU A 13 14.00 -9.94 -7.79
C LEU A 13 14.13 -8.61 -8.54
N GLN A 14 14.62 -8.64 -9.78
CA GLN A 14 14.72 -7.45 -10.62
C GLN A 14 13.36 -6.76 -10.78
N LYS A 15 12.30 -7.53 -11.09
CA LYS A 15 10.95 -6.97 -11.20
C LYS A 15 10.46 -6.37 -9.88
N ARG A 16 10.74 -7.03 -8.74
CA ARG A 16 10.38 -6.53 -7.41
C ARG A 16 11.02 -5.18 -7.11
N TYR A 17 12.32 -5.03 -7.37
CA TYR A 17 13.04 -3.79 -7.12
C TYR A 17 12.61 -2.66 -8.06
N GLN A 18 12.32 -2.97 -9.32
CA GLN A 18 11.74 -2.01 -10.26
C GLN A 18 10.38 -1.50 -9.76
N ASN A 19 9.50 -2.40 -9.31
CA ASN A 19 8.20 -2.02 -8.76
C ASN A 19 8.33 -1.22 -7.46
N LEU A 20 9.31 -1.55 -6.60
CA LEU A 20 9.60 -0.77 -5.40
C LEU A 20 9.99 0.67 -5.76
N ARG A 21 10.90 0.84 -6.74
CA ARG A 21 11.31 2.16 -7.22
C ARG A 21 10.12 2.95 -7.77
N LYS A 22 9.26 2.32 -8.56
CA LYS A 22 8.03 2.95 -9.09
C LYS A 22 7.14 3.45 -7.96
N ARG A 23 6.87 2.62 -6.94
CA ARG A 23 6.04 3.00 -5.79
C ARG A 23 6.60 4.17 -5.00
N VAL A 24 7.91 4.16 -4.72
CA VAL A 24 8.57 5.28 -4.01
C VAL A 24 8.42 6.59 -4.80
N ASN A 25 8.53 6.54 -6.12
CA ASN A 25 8.35 7.71 -6.97
C ASN A 25 6.88 8.19 -7.07
N GLN A 26 5.91 7.36 -6.71
CA GLN A 26 4.48 7.68 -6.72
C GLN A 26 4.00 8.28 -5.40
N PHE A 27 4.87 8.37 -4.38
CA PHE A 27 4.50 8.97 -3.11
C PHE A 27 4.13 10.44 -3.28
N ASN A 28 3.01 10.83 -2.68
CA ASN A 28 2.60 12.21 -2.57
C ASN A 28 2.94 12.77 -1.17
N ALA A 29 2.71 14.06 -0.95
CA ALA A 29 3.02 14.72 0.33
C ALA A 29 2.17 14.17 1.50
N GLU A 30 0.94 13.75 1.22
CA GLU A 30 0.00 13.19 2.20
C GLU A 30 0.52 11.82 2.71
N ASP A 31 1.03 10.97 1.83
CA ASP A 31 1.62 9.67 2.18
C ASP A 31 2.81 9.86 3.14
N VAL A 32 3.63 10.87 2.88
CA VAL A 32 4.80 11.21 3.72
C VAL A 32 4.34 11.74 5.08
N PHE A 33 3.33 12.61 5.11
CA PHE A 33 2.78 13.15 6.34
C PHE A 33 2.16 12.07 7.22
N GLN A 34 1.33 11.20 6.62
CA GLN A 34 0.71 10.07 7.30
C GLN A 34 1.77 9.12 7.88
N LEU A 35 2.83 8.80 7.12
CA LEU A 35 3.93 7.96 7.61
C LEU A 35 4.60 8.57 8.84
N PHE A 36 4.90 9.88 8.80
CA PHE A 36 5.59 10.56 9.88
C PHE A 36 4.74 10.66 11.15
N ILE A 37 3.49 11.11 11.03
CA ILE A 37 2.59 11.24 12.18
C ILE A 37 2.28 9.88 12.79
N ASN A 38 2.07 8.83 11.98
CA ASN A 38 1.82 7.50 12.51
C ASN A 38 3.03 6.91 13.24
N ALA A 39 4.26 7.21 12.79
CA ALA A 39 5.46 6.83 13.53
C ALA A 39 5.51 7.52 14.90
N TYR A 40 5.12 8.79 14.97
CA TYR A 40 5.02 9.53 16.22
C TYR A 40 3.91 8.98 17.14
N THR A 41 2.70 8.76 16.63
CA THR A 41 1.57 8.27 17.44
C THR A 41 1.83 6.86 17.97
N LEU A 42 2.44 5.98 17.15
CA LEU A 42 2.82 4.62 17.57
C LEU A 42 3.84 4.61 18.72
N SER A 43 4.68 5.65 18.82
CA SER A 43 5.61 5.80 19.94
C SER A 43 4.92 6.17 21.25
N LEU A 44 3.72 6.74 21.18
CA LEU A 44 2.91 7.12 22.33
C LEU A 44 1.99 5.96 22.75
N GLU A 45 1.16 5.48 21.83
CA GLU A 45 0.22 4.39 22.09
C GLU A 45 -0.23 3.68 20.79
N PRO A 46 -0.56 2.37 20.84
CA PRO A 46 -0.75 1.55 19.63
C PRO A 46 -2.08 1.77 18.89
N HIS A 47 -3.03 2.51 19.45
CA HIS A 47 -4.38 2.70 18.92
C HIS A 47 -4.68 4.12 18.43
N THR A 48 -3.76 5.06 18.58
CA THR A 48 -3.86 6.38 17.95
C THR A 48 -3.17 6.33 16.60
N SER A 49 -3.90 6.67 15.54
CA SER A 49 -3.37 6.75 14.19
C SER A 49 -4.01 7.90 13.43
N TYR A 50 -3.22 8.55 12.59
CA TYR A 50 -3.65 9.50 11.58
C TYR A 50 -4.06 8.76 10.30
N MET A 51 -5.21 9.15 9.75
CA MET A 51 -5.76 8.61 8.51
C MET A 51 -5.88 9.74 7.49
N SER A 52 -5.23 9.60 6.33
CA SER A 52 -5.51 10.45 5.18
C SER A 52 -6.98 10.33 4.73
N PRO A 53 -7.52 11.30 3.96
CA PRO A 53 -8.91 11.27 3.51
C PRO A 53 -9.30 9.95 2.84
N SER A 54 -8.44 9.40 1.98
CA SER A 54 -8.66 8.11 1.32
C SER A 54 -8.61 6.92 2.29
N SER A 55 -7.76 6.98 3.32
CA SER A 55 -7.70 5.94 4.36
C SER A 55 -8.94 5.98 5.26
N SER A 56 -9.42 7.18 5.60
CA SER A 56 -10.64 7.40 6.39
C SER A 56 -11.87 6.91 5.64
N GLU A 57 -12.00 7.23 4.35
CA GLU A 57 -13.12 6.78 3.51
C GLU A 57 -13.16 5.24 3.45
N ASN A 58 -12.02 4.59 3.24
CA ASN A 58 -11.94 3.12 3.24
C ASN A 58 -12.33 2.51 4.58
N PHE A 59 -11.98 3.16 5.69
CA PHE A 59 -12.41 2.74 7.02
C PHE A 59 -13.92 2.89 7.18
N ASP A 60 -14.50 4.01 6.78
CA ASP A 60 -15.94 4.26 6.84
C ASP A 60 -16.74 3.26 6.00
N ILE A 61 -16.25 2.94 4.79
CA ILE A 61 -16.82 1.89 3.93
C ILE A 61 -16.82 0.54 4.68
N SER A 62 -15.71 0.20 5.33
CA SER A 62 -15.58 -1.05 6.09
C SER A 62 -16.53 -1.11 7.29
N MET A 63 -16.77 0.02 7.95
CA MET A 63 -17.65 0.13 9.11
C MET A 63 -19.13 0.13 8.72
N ARG A 64 -19.49 0.79 7.62
CA ARG A 64 -20.87 0.88 7.13
C ARG A 64 -21.27 -0.30 6.25
N LEU A 65 -20.33 -1.16 5.87
CA LEU A 65 -20.52 -2.33 5.01
C LEU A 65 -21.21 -1.99 3.68
N SER A 66 -20.99 -0.76 3.20
CA SER A 66 -21.61 -0.23 1.99
C SER A 66 -20.58 0.58 1.22
N LEU A 67 -20.51 0.34 -0.08
CA LEU A 67 -19.60 1.00 -1.01
C LEU A 67 -20.43 1.62 -2.13
N GLU A 68 -20.19 2.89 -2.43
CA GLU A 68 -20.70 3.54 -3.63
C GLU A 68 -19.63 3.44 -4.73
N GLY A 69 -19.90 2.70 -5.81
CA GLY A 69 -18.95 2.48 -6.89
C GLY A 69 -19.31 1.28 -7.78
N ILE A 70 -18.31 0.72 -8.49
CA ILE A 70 -18.50 -0.43 -9.41
C ILE A 70 -18.66 -1.79 -8.71
N GLY A 71 -18.55 -1.83 -7.37
CA GLY A 71 -18.67 -3.08 -6.60
C GLY A 71 -17.54 -4.10 -6.80
N ALA A 72 -16.36 -3.66 -7.24
CA ALA A 72 -15.21 -4.53 -7.52
C ALA A 72 -13.96 -4.08 -6.74
N VAL A 73 -13.16 -5.05 -6.28
CA VAL A 73 -11.84 -4.81 -5.69
C VAL A 73 -10.79 -4.88 -6.79
N LEU A 74 -10.22 -3.73 -7.16
CA LEU A 74 -9.17 -3.65 -8.15
C LEU A 74 -7.83 -4.03 -7.55
N ARG A 75 -7.03 -4.82 -8.29
CA ARG A 75 -5.67 -5.17 -7.90
C ARG A 75 -4.73 -4.96 -9.06
N ALA A 76 -3.72 -4.13 -8.86
CA ALA A 76 -2.64 -3.97 -9.82
C ALA A 76 -1.83 -5.27 -9.90
N SER A 77 -1.81 -5.91 -11.07
CA SER A 77 -0.93 -7.04 -11.35
C SER A 77 0.18 -6.58 -12.27
N ASN A 78 1.37 -6.39 -11.68
CA ASN A 78 2.64 -6.54 -12.37
C ASN A 78 2.82 -5.70 -13.66
N ASP A 79 2.39 -4.42 -13.61
CA ASP A 79 2.38 -3.37 -14.67
C ASP A 79 1.13 -3.22 -15.54
N TYR A 80 0.00 -3.89 -15.24
CA TYR A 80 -1.28 -3.51 -15.83
C TYR A 80 -2.17 -2.81 -14.79
N THR A 81 -2.57 -1.60 -15.18
CA THR A 81 -3.15 -0.45 -14.43
C THR A 81 -2.23 0.21 -13.43
#